data_AF-A0A6N2YIB4-F1
#
_entry.id   AF-A0A6N2YIB4-F1
#
_cell.length_a   1.000
_cell.length_b   1.000
_cell.length_c   1.000
_cell.angle_alpha   90.00
_cell.angle_beta   90.00
_cell.angle_gamma   90.00
#
_symmetry.space_group_name_H-M   'P 1'
#
loop_
_entity.id
_entity.type
_entity.pdbx_description
1 polymer ?
#
loop_
_entity_poly.entity_id
_entity_poly.type
_entity_poly.pdbx_seq_one_letter_code
_entity_poly.pdbx_strand_id
1 'polypeptide(L)' 'MNFNKIYIFLKLLIVNIVSILFLIGLTVVNIAMYIGFGLVFGLIATGLTLILIALIIDHESKERG' A
#
# COMPACT_ATOMS: atom_id res chain seq x y z
N MET A 1 -14.94 -12.26 -23.59
CA MET A 1 -14.40 -11.64 -22.36
C MET A 1 -15.24 -12.11 -21.20
N ASN A 2 -14.67 -12.82 -20.22
CA ASN A 2 -15.46 -13.47 -19.17
C ASN A 2 -15.85 -12.43 -18.10
N PHE A 3 -17.02 -11.81 -18.25
CA PHE A 3 -17.54 -10.74 -17.38
C PHE A 3 -17.51 -11.11 -15.89
N ASN A 4 -17.60 -12.41 -15.57
CA ASN A 4 -17.53 -12.91 -14.21
C ASN A 4 -16.15 -12.69 -13.55
N LYS A 5 -15.05 -12.78 -14.32
CA LYS A 5 -13.70 -12.50 -13.81
C LYS A 5 -13.50 -11.01 -13.49
N ILE A 6 -14.06 -10.14 -14.33
CA ILE A 6 -14.01 -8.69 -14.15
C ILE A 6 -14.81 -8.30 -12.90
N TYR A 7 -16.00 -8.87 -12.73
CA TYR A 7 -16.83 -8.61 -11.56
C TYR A 7 -16.14 -9.01 -10.24
N ILE A 8 -15.51 -10.19 -10.19
CA ILE A 8 -14.74 -10.64 -9.01
C ILE A 8 -13.58 -9.69 -8.71
N PHE A 9 -12.85 -9.24 -9.75
CA PHE A 9 -11.76 -8.28 -9.60
C PHE A 9 -12.25 -6.93 -9.06
N LEU A 10 -13.32 -6.36 -9.62
CA LEU A 10 -13.90 -5.11 -9.12
C LEU A 10 -14.40 -5.25 -7.67
N LYS A 11 -15.00 -6.39 -7.32
CA LYS A 11 -15.46 -6.64 -5.95
C LYS A 11 -14.29 -6.68 -4.95
N LEU A 12 -13.18 -7.35 -5.31
CA LEU A 12 -11.94 -7.34 -4.52
C LEU A 12 -11.33 -5.94 -4.37
N LEU A 13 -11.40 -5.14 -5.44
CA LEU A 13 -10.89 -3.77 -5.45
C LEU A 13 -11.73 -2.86 -4.55
N ILE A 14 -13.06 -2.98 -4.59
CA ILE A 14 -13.97 -2.20 -3.75
C ILE A 14 -13.81 -2.57 -2.27
N VAL A 15 -13.69 -3.86 -1.94
CA VAL A 15 -13.52 -4.33 -0.56
C VAL A 15 -12.20 -3.83 0.05
N ASN A 16 -11.14 -3.69 -0.76
CA ASN A 16 -9.83 -3.25 -0.30
C ASN A 16 -9.49 -1.81 -0.70
N ILE A 17 -10.49 -1.00 -1.09
CA ILE A 17 -10.25 0.33 -1.68
C ILE A 17 -9.52 1.27 -0.72
N VAL A 18 -9.79 1.15 0.59
CA VAL A 18 -9.14 1.93 1.64
C VAL A 18 -7.66 1.56 1.73
N SER A 19 -7.34 0.26 1.80
CA SER A 19 -5.95 -0.23 1.86
C SER A 19 -5.17 0.14 0.59
N ILE A 20 -5.80 0.08 -0.58
CA ILE A 20 -5.20 0.52 -1.85
C ILE A 20 -4.90 2.02 -1.83
N LEU A 21 -5.84 2.85 -1.40
CA LEU A 21 -5.68 4.31 -1.35
C LEU A 21 -4.59 4.70 -0.34
N PHE A 22 -4.51 3.99 0.79
CA PHE A 22 -3.45 4.12 1.76
C PHE A 22 -2.08 3.78 1.15
N LEU A 23 -1.96 2.66 0.43
CA LEU A 23 -0.71 2.23 -0.21
C LEU A 23 -0.23 3.26 -1.25
N ILE A 24 -1.16 3.80 -2.04
CA ILE A 24 -0.87 4.86 -3.02
C ILE A 24 -0.34 6.11 -2.31
N GLY A 25 -1.03 6.56 -1.26
CA GLY A 25 -0.58 7.72 -0.46
C GLY A 25 0.81 7.51 0.13
N LEU A 26 1.06 6.34 0.71
CA LEU A 26 2.35 5.98 1.28
C LEU A 26 3.48 5.98 0.24
N THR A 27 3.17 5.51 -0.98
CA THR A 27 4.12 5.52 -2.11
C THR A 27 4.43 6.94 -2.58
N VAL A 28 3.42 7.80 -2.69
CA VAL A 28 3.60 9.21 -3.07
C VAL A 28 4.45 9.95 -2.05
N VAL A 29 4.22 9.73 -0.74
CA VAL A 29 5.05 10.31 0.33
C VAL A 29 6.49 9.84 0.21
N ASN A 30 6.71 8.54 -0.04
CA ASN A 30 8.06 8.01 -0.20
C ASN A 30 8.79 8.66 -1.40
N ILE A 31 8.12 8.77 -2.56
CA ILE A 31 8.68 9.45 -3.75
C ILE A 31 9.00 10.92 -3.45
N ALA A 32 8.11 11.63 -2.75
CA ALA A 32 8.33 13.01 -2.37
C ALA A 32 9.57 13.18 -1.47
N MET A 33 9.86 12.21 -0.60
CA MET A 33 11.06 12.22 0.25
C MET A 33 12.35 12.13 -0.58
N TYR A 34 12.37 11.32 -1.64
CA TYR A 34 13.52 11.27 -2.56
C TYR A 34 13.74 12.60 -3.31
N ILE A 35 12.65 13.26 -3.72
CA ILE A 35 12.72 14.52 -4.46
C ILE A 35 13.14 15.67 -3.54
N GLY A 36 12.58 15.76 -2.33
CA GLY A 36 12.80 16.89 -1.43
C GLY A 36 14.09 16.82 -0.59
N PHE A 37 14.50 15.62 -0.19
CA PHE A 37 15.58 15.43 0.78
C PHE A 37 16.74 14.57 0.26
N GLY A 38 16.64 14.08 -0.98
CA GLY A 38 17.68 13.27 -1.62
C GLY A 38 17.69 11.80 -1.20
N LEU A 39 18.71 11.07 -1.67
CA LEU A 39 18.77 9.60 -1.60
C LEU A 39 18.77 9.05 -0.17
N VAL A 40 19.54 9.63 0.75
CA VAL A 40 19.69 9.09 2.11
C VAL A 40 18.38 9.16 2.88
N PHE A 41 17.70 10.31 2.86
CA PHE A 41 16.40 10.48 3.50
C PHE A 41 15.29 9.69 2.79
N GLY A 42 15.33 9.57 1.46
CA GLY A 42 14.42 8.72 0.71
C GLY A 42 14.56 7.24 1.07
N LEU A 43 15.78 6.74 1.27
CA LEU A 43 16.05 5.37 1.73
C LEU A 43 15.53 5.12 3.14
N ILE A 44 15.73 6.07 4.06
CA ILE A 44 15.16 6.00 5.42
C ILE A 44 13.63 5.95 5.36
N ALA A 45 13.01 6.84 4.56
CA ALA A 45 11.57 6.85 4.35
C ALA A 45 11.07 5.53 3.75
N THR A 46 11.82 4.93 2.83
CA THR A 46 11.49 3.62 2.25
C THR A 46 11.52 2.51 3.30
N GLY A 47 12.51 2.51 4.19
CA GLY A 47 12.57 1.59 5.32
C GLY A 47 11.33 1.72 6.23
N LEU A 48 10.95 2.95 6.58
CA LEU A 48 9.76 3.22 7.40
C LEU A 48 8.46 2.80 6.69
N THR A 49 8.34 3.09 5.39
CA THR A 49 7.22 2.65 4.54
C THR A 49 7.07 1.13 4.56
N LEU A 50 8.17 0.38 4.43
CA LEU A 50 8.14 -1.08 4.46
C LEU A 50 7.75 -1.64 5.83
N ILE A 51 8.25 -1.04 6.93
CA ILE A 51 7.86 -1.42 8.30
C ILE A 51 6.37 -1.19 8.53
N LEU A 52 5.83 -0.05 8.09
CA LEU A 52 4.40 0.24 8.20
C LEU A 52 3.54 -0.74 7.40
N ILE A 53 3.94 -1.09 6.17
CA ILE A 53 3.25 -2.10 5.38
C ILE A 53 3.27 -3.47 6.09
N ALA A 54 4.42 -3.87 6.64
CA ALA A 54 4.52 -5.13 7.37
C ALA A 54 3.61 -5.17 8.60
N LEU A 55 3.51 -4.07 9.35
CA LEU A 55 2.60 -3.96 10.50
C LEU A 55 1.12 -4.04 10.09
N ILE A 56 0.75 -3.41 8.98
CA ILE A 56 -0.62 -3.47 8.45
C ILE A 56 -0.97 -4.89 8.03
N ILE A 57 -0.05 -5.58 7.34
CA ILE A 57 -0.25 -6.98 6.95
C ILE A 57 -0.38 -7.88 8.18
N ASP A 58 0.46 -7.69 9.22
CA ASP A 58 0.37 -8.46 10.47
C ASP A 58 -0.97 -8.21 11.19
N HIS A 59 -1.43 -6.96 11.22
CA HIS A 59 -2.73 -6.60 11.80
C HIS A 59 -3.90 -7.21 11.03
N GLU A 60 -3.95 -7.05 9.70
CA GLU A 60 -4.98 -7.67 8.86
C GLU A 60 -4.94 -9.21 8.94
N SER A 61 -3.75 -9.80 9.11
CA SER A 61 -3.61 -11.25 9.27
C SER A 61 -4.16 -11.74 10.61
N LYS A 62 -3.98 -10.97 11.69
CA LYS A 62 -4.51 -11.31 13.02
C LYS A 62 -6.02 -11.16 13.12
N GLU A 63 -6.62 -10.20 12.42
CA GLU A 63 -8.08 -10.05 12.36
C GLU A 63 -8.76 -11.15 11.53
N ARG A 64 -8.01 -11.86 10.68
CA ARG A 64 -8.51 -12.95 9.83
C ARG A 64 -8.23 -14.36 10.38
N GLY A 65 -7.51 -14.48 11.50
CA GLY A 65 -7.23 -15.74 12.21
C GLY A 65 -8.17 -15.98 13.38
#